data_AF-A0A7K0UYA5-F1
#
_entry.id   AF-A0A7K0UYA5-F1
#
_cell.length_a   1.000
_cell.length_b   1.000
_cell.length_c   1.000
_cell.angle_alpha   90.00
_cell.angle_beta   90.00
_cell.angle_gamma   90.00
#
_symmetry.space_group_name_H-M   'P 1'
#
loop_
_entity.id
_entity.type
_entity.pdbx_description
1 polymer ?
#
loop_
_entity_poly.entity_id
_entity_poly.type
_entity_poly.pdbx_seq_one_letter_code
_entity_poly.pdbx_strand_id
1 'polypeptide(L)'
;MRKVRSNIEKRRLAGVSVISLLSTLSLIFFGFISPGKDKTTFGFVLNNEWVLIKEWVIASATGARIFSVIAVLASAVAVLAFRAGSKIVIPAAISTFGILMSFITWVASGKFIPFTGLLQGALLLAVPLIFGSMSGLICERSGVINIAIEGQLLASAFVS
;
A
#
# COMPACT_ATOMS: atom_id res chain seq x y z
N MET A 1 -2.45 -16.91 36.09
CA MET A 1 -1.21 -16.10 36.13
C MET A 1 -1.06 -15.35 34.80
N ARG A 2 -1.17 -14.01 34.78
CA ARG A 2 -0.90 -13.21 33.57
C ARG A 2 0.61 -13.24 33.31
N LYS A 3 1.07 -13.90 32.25
CA LYS A 3 2.49 -13.83 31.82
C LYS A 3 2.86 -12.35 31.62
N VAL A 4 3.82 -11.86 32.42
CA VAL A 4 4.38 -10.52 32.25
C VAL A 4 5.18 -10.52 30.95
N ARG A 5 4.60 -9.93 29.89
CA ARG A 5 5.22 -9.85 28.56
C ARG A 5 6.17 -8.67 28.47
N SER A 6 7.33 -8.88 27.84
CA SER A 6 8.29 -7.80 27.53
C SER A 6 7.67 -6.73 26.62
N ASN A 7 8.16 -5.48 26.67
CA ASN A 7 7.68 -4.40 25.79
C ASN A 7 7.79 -4.76 24.29
N ILE A 8 8.80 -5.54 23.91
CA ILE A 8 8.98 -6.03 22.53
C ILE A 8 7.89 -7.03 22.16
N GLU A 9 7.54 -7.94 23.07
CA GLU A 9 6.47 -8.92 22.85
C GLU A 9 5.09 -8.26 22.78
N LYS A 10 4.84 -7.24 23.63
CA LYS A 10 3.60 -6.44 23.56
C LYS A 10 3.45 -5.76 22.20
N ARG A 11 4.53 -5.17 21.67
CA ARG A 11 4.53 -4.55 20.32
C ARG A 11 4.28 -5.58 19.22
N ARG A 12 4.90 -6.76 19.30
CA ARG A 12 4.68 -7.85 18.33
C ARG A 12 3.24 -8.38 18.36
N LEU A 13 2.65 -8.51 19.54
CA LEU A 13 1.24 -8.87 19.70
C LEU A 13 0.30 -7.82 19.12
N ALA A 14 0.55 -6.54 19.40
CA ALA A 14 -0.24 -5.46 18.86
C ALA A 14 -0.20 -5.51 17.32
N GLY A 15 0.99 -5.64 16.73
CA GLY A 15 1.16 -5.78 15.28
C GLY A 15 0.39 -6.97 14.70
N VAL A 16 0.53 -8.16 15.29
CA VAL A 16 -0.19 -9.36 14.83
C VAL A 16 -1.70 -9.22 14.99
N SER A 17 -2.17 -8.63 16.09
CA SER A 17 -3.60 -8.42 16.33
C SER A 17 -4.22 -7.43 15.33
N VAL A 18 -3.51 -6.34 15.02
CA VAL A 18 -3.91 -5.34 14.02
C VAL A 18 -3.98 -5.98 12.64
N ILE A 19 -2.93 -6.69 12.21
CA ILE A 19 -2.90 -7.34 10.90
C ILE A 19 -4.00 -8.39 10.78
N SER A 20 -4.23 -9.19 11.82
CA SER A 20 -5.32 -10.17 11.84
C SER A 20 -6.69 -9.51 11.72
N LEU A 21 -6.92 -8.40 12.43
CA LEU A 21 -8.17 -7.64 12.36
C LEU A 21 -8.38 -7.07 10.95
N LEU A 22 -7.39 -6.37 10.40
CA LEU A 22 -7.48 -5.76 9.07
C LEU A 22 -7.66 -6.80 7.96
N SER A 23 -6.96 -7.94 8.07
CA SER A 23 -7.09 -9.03 7.12
C SER A 23 -8.49 -9.64 7.10
N THR A 24 -9.09 -9.81 8.29
CA THR A 24 -10.46 -10.30 8.43
C THR A 24 -11.46 -9.30 7.86
N LEU A 25 -11.28 -8.00 8.17
CA LEU A 25 -12.11 -6.92 7.61
C LEU A 25 -11.98 -6.85 6.08
N SER A 26 -10.77 -6.99 5.54
CA SER A 26 -10.49 -7.02 4.11
C SER A 26 -11.29 -8.12 3.41
N LEU A 27 -11.34 -9.33 3.98
CA LEU A 27 -12.13 -10.43 3.44
C LEU A 27 -13.64 -10.16 3.50
N ILE A 28 -14.14 -9.59 4.61
CA ILE A 28 -15.57 -9.27 4.76
C ILE A 28 -16.00 -8.20 3.74
N PHE A 29 -15.28 -7.08 3.68
CA PHE A 29 -15.66 -5.94 2.84
C PHE A 29 -15.38 -6.18 1.34
N PHE A 30 -14.18 -6.62 1.00
CA PHE A 30 -13.76 -6.73 -0.40
C PHE A 30 -14.12 -8.09 -1.02
N GLY A 31 -14.20 -9.15 -0.21
CA GLY A 31 -14.52 -10.50 -0.69
C GLY A 31 -16.02 -10.79 -0.83
N PHE A 32 -16.81 -10.35 0.17
CA PHE A 32 -18.23 -10.72 0.29
C PHE A 32 -19.21 -9.58 0.01
N ILE A 33 -18.99 -8.39 0.58
CA ILE A 33 -20.00 -7.31 0.55
C ILE A 33 -20.14 -6.65 -0.82
N SER A 34 -19.06 -6.56 -1.61
CA SER A 34 -19.11 -5.80 -2.86
C SER A 34 -18.20 -6.41 -3.94
N PRO A 35 -18.60 -7.54 -4.55
CA PRO A 35 -17.87 -8.10 -5.68
C PRO A 35 -18.03 -7.17 -6.89
N GLY A 36 -16.99 -6.40 -7.20
CA GLY A 36 -16.91 -5.64 -8.44
C GLY A 36 -17.19 -6.55 -9.64
N LYS A 37 -18.24 -6.25 -10.40
CA LYS A 37 -18.73 -7.10 -11.50
C LYS A 37 -17.86 -7.01 -12.75
N ASP A 38 -17.11 -5.92 -12.88
CA ASP A 38 -16.28 -5.63 -14.04
C ASP A 38 -14.84 -6.12 -13.84
N LYS A 39 -14.04 -6.19 -14.90
CA LYS A 39 -12.64 -6.62 -14.83
C LYS A 39 -11.75 -5.45 -14.38
N THR A 40 -10.74 -5.74 -13.55
CA THR A 40 -9.63 -4.83 -13.26
C THR A 40 -8.47 -5.15 -14.18
N THR A 41 -7.92 -4.14 -14.84
CA THR A 41 -6.74 -4.31 -15.70
C THR A 41 -5.57 -3.51 -15.15
N PHE A 42 -4.51 -4.21 -14.78
CA PHE A 42 -3.23 -3.59 -14.43
C PHE A 42 -2.36 -3.51 -15.68
N GLY A 43 -2.22 -2.32 -16.25
CA GLY A 43 -1.36 -2.07 -17.40
C GLY A 43 0.07 -1.77 -16.96
N PHE A 44 1.04 -2.54 -17.46
CA PHE A 44 2.46 -2.30 -17.20
C PHE A 44 3.14 -1.51 -18.31
N VAL A 45 2.42 -1.22 -19.40
CA VAL A 45 2.92 -0.44 -20.54
C VAL A 45 1.86 0.57 -20.95
N LEU A 46 2.30 1.79 -21.25
CA LEU A 46 1.42 2.89 -21.70
C LEU A 46 1.31 2.95 -23.23
N ASN A 47 2.35 2.49 -23.94
CA ASN A 47 2.44 2.44 -25.40
C ASN A 47 2.55 1.00 -25.93
N ASN A 48 2.43 0.81 -27.25
CA ASN A 48 2.53 -0.52 -27.88
C ASN A 48 4.00 -0.95 -28.05
N GLU A 49 4.73 -1.04 -26.94
CA GLU A 49 6.12 -1.51 -26.88
C GLU A 49 6.19 -3.02 -26.66
N TRP A 50 7.27 -3.64 -27.15
CA TRP A 50 7.51 -5.08 -27.03
C TRP A 50 7.98 -5.41 -25.61
N VAL A 51 7.06 -5.81 -24.73
CA VAL A 51 7.34 -6.19 -23.33
C VAL A 51 6.67 -7.53 -22.99
N LEU A 52 7.31 -8.31 -22.11
CA LEU A 52 6.87 -9.64 -21.68
C LEU A 52 5.49 -9.67 -20.99
N ILE A 53 5.05 -8.57 -20.36
CA ILE A 53 3.74 -8.47 -19.68
C ILE A 53 3.12 -7.13 -20.04
N LYS A 54 2.15 -7.14 -20.95
CA LYS A 54 1.46 -5.93 -21.41
C LYS A 54 0.38 -5.48 -20.43
N GLU A 55 -0.44 -6.43 -19.99
CA GLU A 55 -1.57 -6.20 -19.11
C GLU A 55 -1.86 -7.43 -18.24
N TRP A 56 -2.23 -7.19 -17.00
CA TRP A 56 -2.71 -8.23 -16.10
C TRP A 56 -4.19 -7.99 -15.81
N VAL A 57 -5.03 -8.76 -16.50
CA VAL A 57 -6.49 -8.67 -16.40
C VAL A 57 -6.98 -9.67 -15.37
N ILE A 58 -7.56 -9.16 -14.28
CA ILE A 58 -8.15 -9.98 -13.22
C ILE A 58 -9.63 -9.63 -13.13
N ALA A 59 -10.51 -10.63 -13.01
CA ALA A 59 -11.91 -10.37 -12.66
C ALA A 59 -11.95 -9.78 -11.24
N SER A 60 -12.47 -8.56 -11.06
CA SER A 60 -12.31 -7.80 -9.81
C SER A 60 -12.82 -8.56 -8.58
N ALA A 61 -13.99 -9.20 -8.71
CA ALA A 61 -14.55 -10.05 -7.67
C ALA A 61 -13.66 -11.25 -7.31
N THR A 62 -13.05 -11.90 -8.30
CA THR A 62 -12.22 -13.09 -8.08
C THR A 62 -10.85 -12.70 -7.53
N GLY A 63 -10.25 -11.62 -8.05
CA GLY A 63 -8.97 -11.09 -7.57
C GLY A 63 -9.04 -10.62 -6.13
N ALA A 64 -10.04 -9.80 -5.78
CA ALA A 64 -10.22 -9.31 -4.42
C ALA A 64 -10.42 -10.46 -3.40
N ARG A 65 -11.16 -11.52 -3.78
CA ARG A 65 -11.31 -12.72 -2.96
C ARG A 65 -10.00 -13.48 -2.79
N ILE A 66 -9.24 -13.70 -3.86
CA ILE A 66 -7.97 -14.42 -3.80
C ILE A 66 -6.98 -13.66 -2.89
N PHE A 67 -6.83 -12.35 -3.07
CA PHE A 67 -5.90 -11.56 -2.27
C PHE A 67 -6.31 -11.44 -0.80
N SER A 68 -7.60 -11.32 -0.51
CA SER A 68 -8.09 -11.31 0.87
C SER A 68 -7.94 -12.69 1.55
N VAL A 69 -8.15 -13.79 0.84
CA VAL A 69 -7.87 -15.15 1.38
C VAL A 69 -6.38 -15.33 1.67
N ILE A 70 -5.50 -14.90 0.75
CA ILE A 70 -4.05 -14.93 0.96
C ILE A 70 -3.68 -14.09 2.18
N ALA A 71 -4.29 -12.90 2.33
CA ALA A 71 -4.04 -12.05 3.48
C ALA A 71 -4.41 -12.72 4.82
N VAL A 72 -5.51 -13.50 4.85
CA VAL A 72 -5.99 -14.20 6.05
C VAL A 72 -5.12 -15.41 6.36
N LEU A 73 -4.70 -16.17 5.33
CA LEU A 73 -3.77 -17.27 5.52
C LEU A 73 -2.41 -16.77 6.03
N ALA A 74 -1.90 -15.69 5.46
CA ALA A 74 -0.64 -15.08 5.89
C ALA A 74 -0.73 -14.49 7.31
N SER A 75 -1.87 -13.92 7.71
CA SER A 75 -2.06 -13.45 9.09
C SER A 75 -2.15 -14.63 10.08
N ALA A 76 -2.78 -15.74 9.70
CA ALA A 76 -2.79 -16.96 10.51
C ALA A 76 -1.38 -17.53 10.71
N VAL A 77 -0.55 -17.54 9.65
CA VAL A 77 0.87 -17.91 9.74
C VAL A 77 1.64 -16.93 10.63
N ALA A 78 1.33 -15.63 10.60
CA ALA A 78 1.94 -14.64 11.50
C ALA A 78 1.60 -14.92 12.97
N VAL A 79 0.37 -15.33 13.27
CA VAL A 79 -0.06 -15.74 14.62
C VAL A 79 0.67 -17.00 15.08
N LEU A 80 0.82 -18.00 14.21
CA LEU A 80 1.56 -19.23 14.52
C LEU A 80 3.06 -18.93 14.75
N ALA A 81 3.68 -18.11 13.89
CA ALA A 81 5.07 -17.69 14.04
C ALA A 81 5.29 -16.91 15.34
N PHE A 82 4.32 -16.08 15.75
CA PHE A 82 4.35 -15.40 17.04
C PHE A 82 4.29 -16.38 18.21
N ARG A 83 3.42 -17.41 18.15
CA ARG A 83 3.33 -18.46 19.19
C ARG A 83 4.60 -19.31 19.27
N ALA A 84 5.28 -19.51 18.15
CA ALA A 84 6.54 -20.24 18.06
C ALA A 84 7.80 -19.39 18.39
N GLY A 85 7.64 -18.11 18.75
CA GLY A 85 8.76 -17.20 19.06
C GLY A 85 9.61 -16.79 17.83
N SER A 86 9.15 -17.10 16.63
CA SER A 86 9.85 -16.83 15.36
C SER A 86 9.64 -15.41 14.84
N LYS A 87 10.44 -15.01 13.84
CA LYS A 87 10.34 -13.69 13.20
C LYS A 87 9.00 -13.55 12.46
N ILE A 88 8.20 -12.57 12.85
CA ILE A 88 6.87 -12.29 12.26
C ILE A 88 6.89 -11.43 10.98
N VAL A 89 8.07 -10.94 10.58
CA VAL A 89 8.21 -9.89 9.55
C VAL A 89 7.71 -10.37 8.18
N ILE A 90 8.10 -11.57 7.75
CA ILE A 90 7.74 -12.08 6.42
C ILE A 90 6.23 -12.37 6.32
N PRO A 91 5.60 -13.12 7.25
CA PRO A 91 4.15 -13.33 7.21
C PRO A 91 3.34 -12.03 7.31
N ALA A 92 3.80 -11.08 8.13
CA ALA A 92 3.18 -9.76 8.25
C ALA A 92 3.24 -8.98 6.94
N ALA A 93 4.40 -8.96 6.26
CA ALA A 93 4.56 -8.29 4.98
C ALA A 93 3.63 -8.86 3.91
N ILE A 94 3.53 -10.19 3.82
CA ILE A 94 2.65 -10.88 2.85
C ILE A 94 1.18 -10.56 3.15
N SER A 95 0.78 -10.55 4.42
CA SER A 95 -0.60 -10.23 4.81
C SER A 95 -0.97 -8.78 4.47
N THR A 96 -0.09 -7.81 4.79
CA THR A 96 -0.29 -6.40 4.43
C THR A 96 -0.37 -6.21 2.91
N PHE A 97 0.50 -6.89 2.15
CA PHE A 97 0.47 -6.84 0.69
C PHE A 97 -0.85 -7.40 0.13
N GLY A 98 -1.33 -8.53 0.66
CA GLY A 98 -2.62 -9.11 0.27
C GLY A 98 -3.80 -8.17 0.56
N ILE A 99 -3.80 -7.48 1.72
CA ILE A 99 -4.82 -6.48 2.06
C ILE A 99 -4.82 -5.34 1.04
N LEU A 100 -3.64 -4.79 0.72
CA LEU A 100 -3.49 -3.70 -0.25
C LEU A 100 -3.97 -4.13 -1.64
N MET A 101 -3.55 -5.30 -2.12
CA MET A 101 -3.96 -5.80 -3.43
C MET A 101 -5.46 -6.09 -3.50
N SER A 102 -6.04 -6.63 -2.44
CA SER A 102 -7.49 -6.82 -2.34
C SER A 102 -8.23 -5.49 -2.43
N PHE A 103 -7.72 -4.45 -1.76
CA PHE A 103 -8.33 -3.12 -1.79
C PHE A 103 -8.22 -2.47 -3.19
N ILE A 104 -7.03 -2.48 -3.80
CA ILE A 104 -6.82 -1.88 -5.13
C ILE A 104 -7.68 -2.58 -6.18
N THR A 105 -7.74 -3.92 -6.15
CA THR A 105 -8.58 -4.70 -7.07
C THR A 105 -10.07 -4.40 -6.89
N TRP A 106 -10.50 -4.13 -5.65
CA TRP A 106 -11.88 -3.73 -5.39
C TRP A 106 -12.18 -2.31 -5.91
N VAL A 107 -11.35 -1.32 -5.57
CA VAL A 107 -11.56 0.09 -5.96
C VAL A 107 -11.44 0.30 -7.47
N ALA A 108 -10.57 -0.46 -8.12
CA ALA A 108 -10.32 -0.34 -9.56
C ALA A 108 -11.24 -1.20 -10.43
N SER A 109 -12.34 -1.73 -9.86
CA SER A 109 -13.34 -2.47 -10.61
C SER A 109 -13.81 -1.68 -11.84
N GLY A 110 -13.61 -2.23 -13.04
CA GLY A 110 -13.99 -1.60 -14.30
C GLY A 110 -13.06 -0.50 -14.78
N LYS A 111 -11.90 -0.31 -14.13
CA LYS A 111 -10.90 0.71 -14.47
C LYS A 111 -9.60 0.07 -14.95
N PHE A 112 -8.92 0.78 -15.83
CA PHE A 112 -7.54 0.48 -16.23
C PHE A 112 -6.58 1.25 -15.33
N ILE A 113 -5.67 0.54 -14.65
CA ILE A 113 -4.63 1.15 -13.83
C ILE A 113 -3.29 1.08 -14.59
N PRO A 114 -2.79 2.20 -15.13
CA PRO A 114 -1.45 2.25 -15.73
C PRO A 114 -0.39 2.37 -14.63
N PHE A 115 0.30 1.27 -14.31
CA PHE A 115 1.33 1.25 -13.26
C PHE A 115 2.51 2.18 -13.58
N THR A 116 2.93 2.21 -14.85
CA THR A 116 4.00 3.08 -15.33
C THR A 116 3.61 4.54 -15.32
N GLY A 117 2.38 4.86 -15.74
CA GLY A 117 1.84 6.21 -15.68
C GLY A 117 1.74 6.72 -14.24
N LEU A 118 1.28 5.88 -13.31
CA LEU A 118 1.24 6.22 -11.88
C LEU A 118 2.65 6.46 -11.30
N LEU A 119 3.63 5.62 -11.66
CA LEU A 119 5.01 5.81 -11.20
C LEU A 119 5.62 7.08 -11.77
N GLN A 120 5.39 7.36 -13.06
CA GLN A 120 5.87 8.57 -13.71
C GLN A 120 5.26 9.83 -13.08
N GLY A 121 3.94 9.87 -12.89
CA GLY A 121 3.28 11.00 -12.24
C GLY A 121 3.74 11.21 -10.79
N ALA A 122 3.93 10.12 -10.04
CA ALA A 122 4.47 10.19 -8.69
C ALA A 122 5.90 10.76 -8.67
N LEU A 123 6.77 10.35 -9.59
CA LEU A 123 8.13 10.89 -9.71
C LEU A 123 8.13 12.37 -10.09
N LEU A 124 7.30 12.77 -11.06
CA LEU A 124 7.18 14.16 -11.49
C LEU A 124 6.78 15.09 -10.34
N LEU A 125 5.84 14.68 -9.50
CA LEU A 125 5.41 15.47 -8.34
C LEU A 125 6.37 15.38 -7.14
N ALA A 126 7.02 14.23 -6.94
CA ALA A 126 7.94 14.04 -5.81
C ALA A 126 9.21 14.89 -5.94
N VAL A 127 9.72 15.09 -7.16
CA VAL A 127 10.97 15.82 -7.39
C VAL A 127 10.88 17.28 -6.90
N PRO A 128 9.89 18.10 -7.30
CA PRO A 128 9.72 19.45 -6.77
C PRO A 128 9.49 19.49 -5.25
N LEU A 129 8.71 18.55 -4.71
CA LEU A 129 8.45 18.48 -3.27
C LEU A 129 9.74 18.22 -2.48
N ILE A 130 10.59 17.31 -2.95
CA ILE A 130 11.89 17.04 -2.33
C ILE A 130 12.77 18.30 -2.38
N PHE A 131 12.91 18.92 -3.56
CA PHE A 131 13.74 20.13 -3.69
C PHE A 131 13.24 21.32 -2.86
N GLY A 132 11.93 21.53 -2.77
CA GLY A 132 11.39 22.58 -1.90
C GLY A 132 11.55 22.26 -0.42
N SER A 133 11.41 20.99 0.01
CA SER A 133 11.69 20.60 1.39
C SER A 133 13.17 20.79 1.77
N MET A 134 14.09 20.49 0.85
CA MET A 134 15.53 20.70 1.03
C MET A 134 15.87 22.20 1.08
N SER A 135 15.23 23.02 0.24
CA SER A 135 15.38 24.48 0.31
C SER A 135 14.95 25.03 1.66
N GLY A 136 13.88 24.49 2.26
CA GLY A 136 13.43 24.88 3.60
C GLY A 136 14.48 24.63 4.69
N LEU A 137 15.11 23.44 4.68
CA LEU A 137 16.19 23.10 5.62
C LEU A 137 17.42 23.99 5.46
N ILE A 138 17.76 24.39 4.23
CA ILE A 138 18.88 25.30 3.96
C ILE A 138 18.55 26.72 4.45
N CYS A 139 17.32 27.20 4.19
CA CYS A 139 16.82 28.50 4.64
C CYS A 139 16.85 28.66 6.17
N GLU A 140 16.52 27.58 6.91
CA GLU A 140 16.63 27.54 8.37
C GLU A 140 18.10 27.72 8.83
N ARG A 141 19.06 27.14 8.12
CA ARG A 141 20.49 27.28 8.43
C ARG A 141 21.10 28.61 8.01
N SER A 142 20.55 29.26 6.98
CA SER A 142 21.04 30.55 6.46
C SER A 142 20.41 31.77 7.13
N GLY A 143 19.47 31.57 8.08
CA GLY A 143 18.75 32.67 8.73
C GLY A 143 17.79 33.44 7.81
N VAL A 144 17.41 32.84 6.67
CA VAL A 144 16.50 33.44 5.69
C VAL A 144 15.16 32.73 5.80
N ILE A 145 14.12 33.44 6.23
CA ILE A 145 12.78 32.85 6.42
C ILE A 145 11.96 33.09 5.14
N ASN A 146 11.80 32.05 4.32
CA ASN A 146 10.89 32.10 3.17
C ASN A 146 9.46 31.73 3.61
N ILE A 147 8.66 32.74 3.95
CA ILE A 147 7.25 32.58 4.36
C ILE A 147 6.36 32.06 3.21
N ALA A 148 6.81 32.14 1.95
CA ALA A 148 6.05 31.72 0.78
C ALA A 148 6.41 30.32 0.25
N ILE A 149 7.29 29.57 0.93
CA ILE A 149 7.78 28.27 0.43
C ILE A 149 6.66 27.22 0.32
N GLU A 150 5.68 27.25 1.23
CA GLU A 150 4.53 26.36 1.21
C GLU A 150 3.60 26.65 0.02
N GLY A 151 3.45 27.93 -0.34
CA GLY A 151 2.70 28.37 -1.53
C GLY A 151 3.40 28.02 -2.85
N GLN A 152 4.74 28.11 -2.90
CA GLN A 152 5.53 27.71 -4.06
C GLN A 152 5.51 26.19 -4.27
N LEU A 153 5.54 25.41 -3.17
CA LEU A 153 5.40 23.96 -3.20
C LEU A 153 4.01 23.52 -3.66
N LEU A 154 2.94 24.14 -3.15
CA LEU A 154 1.57 23.87 -3.60
C LEU A 154 1.36 24.28 -5.06
N ALA A 155 1.82 25.46 -5.47
CA ALA A 155 1.73 25.92 -6.86
C ALA A 155 2.46 24.97 -7.82
N SER A 156 3.66 24.49 -7.45
CA SER A 156 4.37 23.50 -8.24
C SER A 156 3.66 22.15 -8.32
N ALA A 157 2.96 21.74 -7.26
CA ALA A 157 2.19 20.49 -7.26
C ALA A 157 0.91 20.56 -8.12
N PHE A 158 0.34 21.76 -8.32
CA PHE A 158 -0.88 21.96 -9.12
C PHE A 158 -0.63 22.40 -10.58
N VAL A 159 0.57 22.88 -10.92
CA VAL A 159 0.94 23.29 -12.29
C VAL A 159 1.56 22.13 -13.09
N SER A 160 2.06 21.08 -12.42
CA SER A 160 2.65 19.88 -13.05
C SER A 160 1.62 18.90 -13.59
#